data_AF-A0A395HUE3-F1
#
_entry.id   AF-A0A395HUE3-F1
#
_cell.length_a   1.000
_cell.length_b   1.000
_cell.length_c   1.000
_cell.angle_alpha   90.00
_cell.angle_beta   90.00
_cell.angle_gamma   90.00
#
_symmetry.space_group_name_H-M   'P 1'
#
loop_
_entity.id
_entity.type
_entity.pdbx_description
1 polymer ?
#
loop_
_entity_poly.entity_id
_entity_poly.type
_entity_poly.pdbx_seq_one_letter_code
_entity_poly.pdbx_strand_id
1 'polypeptide(L)'
;HLHFIKMPYYVHISNRYTGNFPGEWHRWLLTAATREDAKRFFWGLDKYARTKDARIRSVTAVTMEWWNYDADDGYSLKVLYEWIQQQKTSEYKDIRELTDTRDTTLLSILPDIEFGDRFWLCLPPGQNISIADLWEVRPRL
;
A
#
# COMPACT_ATOMS: atom_id res chain seq x y z
N HIS A 1 11.47 19.62 26.47
CA HIS A 1 11.42 19.45 25.00
C HIS A 1 11.02 18.01 24.71
N LEU A 2 9.78 17.79 24.27
CA LEU A 2 9.35 16.47 23.78
C LEU A 2 10.01 16.28 22.41
N HIS A 3 10.93 15.33 22.31
CA HIS A 3 11.34 14.81 21.01
C HIS A 3 10.07 14.23 20.36
N PHE A 4 9.57 14.87 19.31
CA PHE A 4 8.60 14.22 18.44
C PHE A 4 9.30 13.00 17.86
N ILE A 5 9.04 11.84 18.43
CA ILE A 5 9.49 10.57 17.87
C ILE A 5 8.90 10.53 16.46
N LYS A 6 9.77 10.54 15.45
CA LYS A 6 9.37 10.37 14.07
C LYS A 6 8.90 8.93 13.92
N MET A 7 7.61 8.70 14.20
CA MET A 7 7.02 7.38 14.10
C MET A 7 6.76 7.04 12.64
N PRO A 8 6.99 5.79 12.22
CA PRO A 8 6.55 5.32 10.92
C PRO A 8 5.05 5.51 10.75
N TYR A 9 4.62 5.68 9.50
CA TYR A 9 3.23 5.72 9.11
C TYR A 9 2.78 4.34 8.64
N TYR A 10 1.68 3.83 9.19
CA TYR A 10 1.21 2.47 8.94
C TYR A 10 -0.10 2.48 8.17
N VAL A 11 -0.24 1.54 7.23
CA VAL A 11 -1.44 1.40 6.41
C VAL A 11 -1.80 -0.06 6.25
N HIS A 12 -3.06 -0.38 6.55
CA HIS A 12 -3.68 -1.64 6.19
C HIS A 12 -4.10 -1.62 4.73
N ILE A 13 -3.67 -2.62 3.96
CA ILE A 13 -4.04 -2.80 2.56
C ILE A 13 -4.65 -4.18 2.41
N SER A 14 -5.86 -4.26 1.85
CA SER A 14 -6.55 -5.54 1.67
C SER A 14 -7.01 -5.78 0.23
N ASN A 15 -6.87 -7.01 -0.24
CA ASN A 15 -7.53 -7.48 -1.44
C ASN A 15 -8.86 -8.14 -1.08
N ARG A 16 -9.96 -7.66 -1.65
CA ARG A 16 -11.30 -8.22 -1.42
C ARG A 16 -11.86 -8.91 -2.67
N TYR A 17 -10.98 -9.51 -3.49
CA TYR A 17 -11.38 -10.15 -4.73
C TYR A 17 -12.57 -11.10 -4.52
N THR A 18 -13.55 -11.00 -5.42
CA THR A 18 -14.90 -11.59 -5.27
C THR A 18 -14.94 -13.12 -5.35
N GLY A 19 -13.83 -13.77 -5.71
CA GLY A 19 -13.69 -15.23 -5.69
C GLY A 19 -13.31 -15.82 -4.32
N ASN A 20 -12.92 -14.97 -3.36
CA ASN A 20 -12.44 -15.40 -2.05
C ASN A 20 -13.57 -15.30 -1.02
N PHE A 21 -13.70 -16.31 -0.15
CA PHE A 21 -14.65 -16.22 0.96
C PHE A 21 -14.25 -15.08 1.91
N PRO A 22 -15.21 -14.43 2.61
CA PRO A 22 -14.90 -13.49 3.68
C PRO A 22 -13.96 -14.12 4.72
N GLY A 23 -12.68 -13.76 4.66
CA GLY A 23 -11.64 -14.40 5.47
C GLY A 23 -10.41 -14.84 4.70
N GLU A 24 -10.47 -15.03 3.38
CA GLU A 24 -9.34 -15.39 2.49
C GLU A 24 -8.74 -14.14 1.81
N TRP A 25 -9.00 -12.98 2.41
CA TRP A 25 -8.53 -11.72 1.88
C TRP A 25 -7.06 -11.57 2.22
N HIS A 26 -6.24 -11.37 1.19
CA HIS A 26 -4.84 -11.04 1.44
C HIS A 26 -4.75 -9.69 2.12
N ARG A 27 -4.09 -9.70 3.28
CA ARG A 27 -3.94 -8.55 4.16
C ARG A 27 -2.48 -8.18 4.22
N TRP A 28 -2.21 -6.91 4.02
CA TRP A 28 -0.87 -6.36 4.00
C TRP A 28 -0.79 -5.18 4.95
N LEU A 29 0.37 -5.03 5.57
CA LEU A 29 0.78 -3.82 6.28
C LEU A 29 1.85 -3.11 5.46
N LEU A 30 1.56 -1.90 5.02
CA LEU A 30 2.58 -0.98 4.54
C LEU A 30 3.07 -0.15 5.72
N THR A 31 4.37 -0.24 6.01
CA THR A 31 5.06 0.66 6.93
C THR A 31 5.85 1.66 6.11
N ALA A 32 5.58 2.94 6.25
CA ALA A 32 6.25 4.03 5.55
C ALA A 32 7.03 4.91 6.53
N ALA A 33 8.15 5.48 6.12
CA ALA A 33 8.94 6.37 6.97
C ALA A 33 8.17 7.64 7.37
N THR A 34 7.26 8.10 6.50
CA THR A 34 6.36 9.23 6.75
C THR A 34 5.00 9.02 6.09
N ARG A 35 4.03 9.86 6.48
CA ARG A 35 2.72 9.94 5.82
C ARG A 35 2.83 10.31 4.34
N GLU A 36 3.78 11.18 3.98
CA GLU A 36 3.99 11.58 2.59
C GLU A 36 4.58 10.44 1.75
N ASP A 37 5.43 9.59 2.34
CA ASP A 37 5.92 8.38 1.66
C ASP A 37 4.78 7.38 1.43
N ALA A 38 3.85 7.23 2.39
CA ALA A 38 2.64 6.44 2.20
C ALA A 38 1.75 7.01 1.07
N LYS A 39 1.51 8.33 1.05
CA LYS A 39 0.76 9.01 -0.04
C LYS A 39 1.43 8.76 -1.39
N ARG A 40 2.75 8.92 -1.46
CA ARG A 40 3.51 8.68 -2.68
C ARG A 40 3.36 7.23 -3.15
N PHE A 41 3.46 6.26 -2.26
CA PHE A 41 3.26 4.86 -2.61
C PHE A 41 1.84 4.62 -3.14
N PHE A 42 0.82 5.19 -2.48
CA PHE A 42 -0.56 5.13 -2.96
C PHE A 42 -0.74 5.72 -4.37
N TRP A 43 -0.16 6.88 -4.65
CA TRP A 43 -0.20 7.48 -5.99
C TRP A 43 0.46 6.58 -7.03
N GLY A 44 1.59 5.96 -6.66
CA GLY A 44 2.26 4.98 -7.51
C GLY A 44 1.35 3.78 -7.81
N LEU A 45 0.65 3.24 -6.80
CA LEU A 45 -0.33 2.16 -6.99
C LEU A 45 -1.49 2.59 -7.90
N ASP A 46 -2.07 3.77 -7.67
CA ASP A 46 -3.18 4.30 -8.49
C ASP A 46 -2.76 4.51 -9.94
N LYS A 47 -1.55 5.03 -10.18
CA LYS A 47 -0.99 5.14 -11.53
C LYS A 47 -0.79 3.76 -12.15
N TYR A 48 -0.18 2.82 -11.41
CA TYR A 48 0.10 1.47 -11.91
C TYR A 48 -1.18 0.76 -12.32
N ALA A 49 -2.23 0.87 -11.50
CA ALA A 49 -3.52 0.26 -11.76
C ALA A 49 -4.23 0.77 -13.04
N ARG A 50 -3.85 1.97 -13.52
CA ARG A 50 -4.37 2.55 -14.77
C ARG A 50 -3.53 2.18 -16.00
N THR A 51 -2.42 1.48 -15.82
CA THR A 51 -1.58 1.05 -16.94
C THR A 51 -2.17 -0.18 -17.62
N LYS A 52 -1.82 -0.37 -18.90
CA LYS A 52 -2.24 -1.56 -19.64
C LYS A 52 -1.60 -2.81 -19.05
N ASP A 53 -2.40 -3.87 -18.93
CA ASP A 53 -1.99 -5.19 -18.43
C ASP A 53 -1.50 -5.20 -16.97
N ALA A 54 -1.92 -4.20 -16.18
CA ALA A 54 -1.61 -4.13 -14.75
C ALA A 54 -2.25 -5.30 -13.99
N ARG A 55 -1.46 -5.96 -13.12
CA ARG A 55 -1.97 -7.02 -12.23
C ARG A 55 -2.93 -6.52 -11.16
N ILE A 56 -2.79 -5.26 -10.77
CA ILE A 56 -3.69 -4.56 -9.87
C ILE A 56 -4.60 -3.70 -10.75
N ARG A 57 -5.92 -3.87 -10.63
CA ARG A 57 -6.92 -3.21 -11.50
C ARG A 57 -7.43 -1.91 -10.94
N SER A 58 -7.49 -1.80 -9.62
CA SER A 58 -7.89 -0.57 -8.94
C SER A 58 -7.34 -0.54 -7.52
N VAL A 59 -7.21 0.66 -6.96
CA VAL A 59 -6.87 0.89 -5.57
C VAL A 59 -7.73 2.02 -5.02
N THR A 60 -8.24 1.84 -3.80
CA THR A 60 -9.17 2.76 -3.15
C THR A 60 -8.76 2.95 -1.70
N ALA A 61 -8.53 4.19 -1.29
CA ALA A 61 -8.35 4.55 0.11
C ALA A 61 -9.71 4.89 0.76
N VAL A 62 -10.02 4.26 1.89
CA VAL A 62 -11.20 4.58 2.74
C VAL A 62 -10.80 5.66 3.75
N THR A 63 -9.64 5.46 4.37
CA THR A 63 -8.92 6.43 5.18
C THR A 63 -7.46 6.40 4.74
N MET A 64 -6.61 7.30 5.25
CA MET A 64 -5.19 7.20 4.95
C MET A 64 -4.51 5.95 5.51
N GLU A 65 -5.11 5.29 6.50
CA GLU A 65 -4.59 4.08 7.11
C GLU A 65 -5.29 2.79 6.63
N TRP A 66 -6.31 2.91 5.78
CA TRP A 66 -7.12 1.77 5.30
C TRP A 66 -7.37 1.84 3.81
N TRP A 67 -6.70 0.97 3.06
CA TRP A 67 -6.81 0.87 1.61
C TRP A 67 -7.30 -0.52 1.17
N ASN A 68 -7.92 -0.54 -0.01
CA ASN A 68 -8.33 -1.76 -0.68
C ASN A 68 -7.78 -1.75 -2.10
N TYR A 69 -7.51 -2.91 -2.67
CA TYR A 69 -7.19 -3.05 -4.08
C TYR A 69 -7.92 -4.24 -4.71
N ASP A 70 -8.12 -4.16 -6.01
CA ASP A 70 -8.66 -5.24 -6.82
C ASP A 70 -7.56 -5.84 -7.71
N ALA A 71 -7.50 -7.16 -7.78
CA ALA A 71 -6.54 -7.95 -8.55
C ALA A 71 -7.05 -9.38 -8.65
N ASP A 72 -6.62 -10.12 -9.69
CA ASP A 72 -6.98 -11.54 -9.87
C ASP A 72 -6.42 -12.46 -8.79
N ASP A 73 -5.32 -12.05 -8.17
CA ASP A 73 -4.73 -12.75 -7.04
C ASP A 73 -4.37 -11.76 -5.91
N GLY A 74 -4.43 -12.26 -4.68
CA GLY A 74 -4.07 -11.48 -3.51
C GLY A 74 -2.55 -11.26 -3.37
N TYR A 75 -1.70 -11.91 -4.15
CA TYR A 75 -0.24 -11.75 -4.13
C TYR A 75 0.27 -10.65 -5.08
N SER A 76 -0.59 -10.06 -5.90
CA SER A 76 -0.21 -9.10 -6.94
C SER A 76 0.47 -7.86 -6.37
N LEU A 77 0.09 -7.44 -5.16
CA LEU A 77 0.76 -6.36 -4.44
C LEU A 77 2.18 -6.74 -4.00
N LYS A 78 2.40 -7.98 -3.54
CA LYS A 78 3.73 -8.50 -3.22
C LYS A 78 4.62 -8.57 -4.45
N VAL A 79 4.11 -9.09 -5.56
CA VAL A 79 4.87 -9.17 -6.82
C VAL A 79 5.30 -7.77 -7.29
N LEU A 80 4.38 -6.81 -7.27
CA LEU A 80 4.71 -5.42 -7.59
C LEU A 80 5.79 -4.87 -6.65
N TYR A 81 5.66 -5.12 -5.34
CA TYR A 81 6.63 -4.68 -4.35
C TYR A 81 8.01 -5.32 -4.55
N GLU A 82 8.08 -6.60 -4.91
CA GLU A 82 9.32 -7.28 -5.27
C GLU A 82 9.99 -6.62 -6.49
N TRP A 83 9.22 -6.24 -7.52
CA TRP A 83 9.77 -5.52 -8.68
C TRP A 83 10.34 -4.15 -8.30
N ILE A 84 9.67 -3.42 -7.40
CA ILE A 84 10.17 -2.15 -6.87
C ILE A 84 11.52 -2.37 -6.17
N GLN A 85 11.60 -3.35 -5.27
CA GLN A 85 12.82 -3.65 -4.53
C GLN A 85 13.98 -4.13 -5.41
N GLN A 86 13.67 -4.92 -6.44
CA GLN A 86 14.61 -5.41 -7.46
C GLN A 86 14.94 -4.38 -8.55
N GLN A 87 14.36 -3.17 -8.49
CA GLN A 87 14.54 -2.11 -9.49
C GLN A 87 14.19 -2.53 -10.92
N LYS A 88 13.20 -3.43 -11.09
CA LYS A 88 12.69 -3.83 -12.41
C LYS A 88 11.69 -2.81 -12.94
N THR A 89 12.16 -1.61 -13.26
CA THR A 89 11.30 -0.43 -13.54
C THR A 89 10.32 -0.64 -14.67
N SER A 90 10.71 -1.39 -15.71
CA SER A 90 9.84 -1.75 -16.84
C SER A 90 8.59 -2.53 -16.44
N GLU A 91 8.67 -3.37 -15.39
CA GLU A 91 7.54 -4.18 -14.92
C GLU A 91 6.44 -3.32 -14.31
N TYR A 92 6.82 -2.22 -13.66
CA TYR A 92 5.88 -1.24 -13.09
C TYR A 92 5.81 0.07 -13.90
N LYS A 93 6.14 0.00 -15.19
CA LYS A 93 5.98 1.08 -16.19
C LYS A 93 6.71 2.38 -15.83
N ASP A 94 7.89 2.26 -15.23
CA ASP A 94 8.75 3.39 -14.86
C ASP A 94 8.03 4.45 -14.00
N ILE A 95 7.05 4.03 -13.20
CA ILE A 95 6.29 4.91 -12.33
C ILE A 95 7.19 5.40 -11.20
N ARG A 96 7.59 6.66 -11.31
CA ARG A 96 8.53 7.32 -10.40
C ARG A 96 8.10 7.27 -8.94
N GLU A 97 6.81 7.43 -8.64
CA GLU A 97 6.33 7.36 -7.25
C GLU A 97 6.62 6.01 -6.57
N LEU A 98 6.59 4.92 -7.33
CA LEU A 98 6.95 3.59 -6.82
C LEU A 98 8.48 3.45 -6.67
N THR A 99 9.26 3.98 -7.61
CA THR A 99 10.73 4.01 -7.50
C THR A 99 11.18 4.81 -6.27
N ASP A 100 10.62 6.01 -6.09
CA ASP A 100 11.00 6.95 -5.03
C ASP A 100 10.63 6.47 -3.62
N THR A 101 9.77 5.44 -3.50
CA THR A 101 9.34 4.88 -2.21
C THR A 101 10.10 3.64 -1.78
N ARG A 102 10.98 3.09 -2.64
CA ARG A 102 11.73 1.84 -2.42
C ARG A 102 12.43 1.77 -1.06
N ASP A 103 13.13 2.84 -0.68
CA ASP A 103 13.94 2.87 0.56
C ASP A 103 13.18 3.45 1.77
N THR A 104 11.92 3.84 1.58
CA THR A 104 11.10 4.53 2.60
C THR A 104 9.85 3.74 2.98
N THR A 105 9.63 2.59 2.36
CA THR A 105 8.48 1.73 2.64
C THR A 105 8.91 0.30 2.89
N LEU A 106 8.07 -0.44 3.62
CA LEU A 106 8.17 -1.87 3.87
C LEU A 106 6.76 -2.46 3.73
N LEU A 107 6.60 -3.47 2.89
CA LEU A 107 5.36 -4.24 2.78
C LEU A 107 5.52 -5.57 3.53
N SER A 108 4.59 -5.86 4.44
CA SER A 108 4.56 -7.12 5.17
C SER A 108 3.21 -7.80 4.98
N ILE A 109 3.22 -9.12 4.77
CA ILE A 109 1.99 -9.92 4.78
C ILE A 109 1.51 -10.06 6.23
N LEU A 110 0.21 -9.86 6.46
CA LEU A 110 -0.42 -10.15 7.75
C LEU A 110 -0.97 -11.57 7.73
N PRO A 111 -0.92 -12.29 8.87
CA PRO A 111 -1.39 -13.67 8.93
C PRO A 111 -2.82 -13.81 8.43
N ASP A 112 -3.00 -14.63 7.39
CA ASP A 112 -4.29 -15.07 6.89
C ASP A 112 -4.61 -16.51 7.27
N ILE A 113 -5.74 -17.07 6.83
CA ILE A 113 -6.15 -18.44 7.19
C ILE A 113 -5.04 -19.48 6.89
N GLU A 114 -4.17 -19.19 5.91
CA GLU A 114 -2.99 -19.98 5.55
C GLU A 114 -1.82 -19.88 6.56
N PHE A 115 -1.84 -18.89 7.48
CA PHE A 115 -0.73 -18.52 8.37
C PHE A 115 -1.09 -18.46 9.87
N GLY A 116 -2.34 -18.79 10.26
CA GLY A 116 -2.77 -18.87 11.67
C GLY A 116 -4.03 -18.05 11.99
N ASP A 117 -4.15 -17.60 13.25
CA ASP A 117 -5.29 -16.78 13.70
C ASP A 117 -5.36 -15.45 12.94
N ARG A 118 -6.59 -15.04 12.59
CA ARG A 118 -6.84 -13.79 11.86
C ARG A 118 -6.53 -12.59 12.74
N PHE A 119 -5.34 -12.01 12.56
CA PHE A 119 -4.90 -10.85 13.31
C PHE A 119 -4.93 -9.57 12.46
N TRP A 120 -5.51 -8.51 13.03
CA TRP A 120 -5.34 -7.14 12.55
C TRP A 120 -4.45 -6.41 13.55
N LEU A 121 -3.31 -5.89 13.10
CA LEU A 121 -2.49 -5.04 13.94
C LEU A 121 -3.25 -3.74 14.22
N CYS A 122 -3.54 -3.47 15.49
CA CYS A 122 -3.97 -2.15 15.90
C CYS A 122 -2.87 -1.13 15.56
N LEU A 123 -3.20 -0.14 14.73
CA LEU A 123 -2.24 0.89 14.35
C LEU A 123 -2.01 1.86 15.52
N PRO A 124 -0.85 2.53 15.57
CA PRO A 124 -0.52 3.44 16.66
C PRO A 124 -1.59 4.53 16.84
N PRO A 125 -2.09 4.76 18.08
CA PRO A 125 -3.05 5.82 18.33
C PRO A 125 -2.43 7.19 18.03
N GLY A 126 -3.20 8.07 17.38
CA GLY A 126 -2.77 9.44 17.06
C GLY A 126 -2.14 9.63 15.67
N GLN A 127 -2.01 8.58 14.86
CA GLN A 127 -1.71 8.74 13.44
C GLN A 127 -2.83 9.55 12.75
N ASN A 128 -2.47 10.49 11.87
CA ASN A 128 -3.46 11.24 11.11
C ASN A 128 -4.11 10.35 10.03
N ILE A 129 -5.38 10.01 10.22
CA ILE A 129 -6.16 9.13 9.33
C ILE A 129 -6.90 9.88 8.21
N SER A 130 -6.89 11.21 8.21
CA SER A 130 -7.65 12.04 7.27
C SER A 130 -7.18 11.79 5.84
N ILE A 131 -8.14 11.58 4.93
CA ILE A 131 -7.90 11.40 3.48
C ILE A 131 -7.95 12.71 2.68
N ALA A 132 -8.31 13.83 3.32
CA ALA A 132 -8.63 15.08 2.64
C ALA A 132 -7.53 15.55 1.67
N ASP A 133 -6.27 15.50 2.11
CA ASP A 133 -5.10 15.96 1.34
C ASP A 133 -4.38 14.83 0.58
N LEU A 134 -4.96 13.62 0.50
CA LEU A 134 -4.39 12.53 -0.28
C LEU A 134 -4.15 12.95 -1.74
N TRP A 135 -4.98 13.83 -2.28
CA TRP A 135 -4.89 14.28 -3.68
C TRP A 135 -4.50 15.75 -3.85
N GLU A 136 -4.40 16.51 -2.76
CA GLU A 136 -4.17 17.97 -2.82
C GLU A 136 -2.74 18.33 -3.21
N VAL A 137 -1.77 17.42 -3.02
CA VAL A 137 -0.37 17.62 -3.38
C VAL A 137 -0.03 16.79 -4.61
N ARG A 138 -0.52 17.21 -5.79
CA ARG A 138 0.11 16.81 -7.06
C ARG A 138 1.13 17.88 -7.43
N PRO A 139 2.45 17.66 -7.28
CA PRO A 139 3.38 18.38 -8.12
C PRO A 139 2.97 18.05 -9.56
N ARG A 140 2.61 19.09 -10.32
CA ARG A 140 2.51 18.98 -11.78
C ARG A 140 3.93 18.63 -12.25
N LEU A 141 4.19 17.36 -12.53
CA LEU A 141 5.31 16.91 -13.33
C LEU A 141 4.74 16.46 -14.67
#